data_AF-A0AAW0BJ68-F1
#
_entry.id   AF-A0AAW0BJ68-F1
#
_cell.length_a   1.000
_cell.length_b   1.000
_cell.length_c   1.000
_cell.angle_alpha   90.00
_cell.angle_beta   90.00
_cell.angle_gamma   90.00
#
_symmetry.space_group_name_H-M   'P 1'
#
loop_
_entity.id
_entity.type
_entity.pdbx_description
1 polymer ?
#
loop_
_entity_poly.entity_id
_entity_poly.type
_entity_poly.pdbx_seq_one_letter_code
_entity_poly.pdbx_strand_id
1 'polypeptide(L)'
;MCIDHLGQPTCELWSPNFRFPTALGLPTGGEPIPAWRLVPYDIADFDEWAYVRHDNVAADPTRAKSLLYRELSAAPTFFPVKIRFQGFVAAARLAALGNWNGAVGEAKSARQDITLRCGDATEDDGLWESTMRAVDNVKDYIYCVLGAPSKGRAGVSHLDRTVFAQRRVFTKVCVSSACRPLLRSTQVRSTNRNLPSALREGDDPHGICEAVAKDWKVTSRLSIGRLAPSMVDDNRTVVCDHTAVKTGDFVDIGVSVEIVTFGRFDEKPRVDVHFCLEHVLLLRSADVEVCQITHFLHIH
;
A
#
# COMPACT_ATOMS: atom_id res chain seq x y z
N MET A 1 -4.79 -0.65 -10.02
CA MET A 1 -5.64 -0.03 -11.06
C MET A 1 -5.98 -1.12 -12.05
N CYS A 2 -7.26 -1.40 -12.27
CA CYS A 2 -7.68 -2.43 -13.22
C CYS A 2 -7.62 -1.82 -14.62
N ILE A 3 -6.80 -2.43 -15.46
CA ILE A 3 -6.61 -2.06 -16.86
C ILE A 3 -6.84 -3.37 -17.61
N ASP A 4 -7.63 -3.35 -18.67
CA ASP A 4 -7.74 -4.52 -19.53
C ASP A 4 -6.42 -4.83 -20.24
N HIS A 5 -6.40 -5.94 -20.95
CA HIS A 5 -5.29 -6.36 -21.81
C HIS A 5 -4.97 -5.37 -22.94
N LEU A 6 -5.77 -4.31 -23.14
CA LEU A 6 -5.59 -3.27 -24.16
C LEU A 6 -5.10 -1.95 -23.57
N GLY A 7 -4.78 -1.89 -22.29
CA GLY A 7 -4.32 -0.66 -21.67
C GLY A 7 -5.45 0.33 -21.37
N GLN A 8 -6.73 -0.06 -21.56
CA GLN A 8 -7.86 0.80 -21.28
C GLN A 8 -8.38 0.59 -19.85
N PRO A 9 -8.74 1.68 -19.14
CA PRO A 9 -9.48 1.54 -17.89
C PRO A 9 -10.84 0.91 -18.20
N THR A 10 -11.12 -0.25 -17.63
CA THR A 10 -12.43 -0.89 -17.76
C THR A 10 -13.46 -0.14 -16.93
N CYS A 11 -13.99 0.95 -17.49
CA CYS A 11 -15.09 1.71 -16.92
C CYS A 11 -16.41 0.92 -16.92
N GLU A 12 -16.52 -0.16 -17.71
CA GLU A 12 -17.76 -0.91 -17.95
C GLU A 12 -18.25 -1.74 -16.77
N LEU A 13 -17.38 -2.11 -15.82
CA LEU A 13 -17.79 -2.81 -14.59
C LEU A 13 -18.25 -1.87 -13.46
N TRP A 14 -18.25 -0.56 -13.72
CA TRP A 14 -18.60 0.47 -12.75
C TRP A 14 -19.91 1.13 -13.19
N SER A 15 -20.76 1.48 -12.22
CA SER A 15 -21.94 2.29 -12.51
C SER A 15 -21.48 3.58 -13.23
N PRO A 16 -22.16 4.04 -14.30
CA PRO A 16 -21.80 5.27 -15.01
C PRO A 16 -21.82 6.53 -14.11
N ASN A 17 -22.33 6.42 -12.88
CA ASN A 17 -22.34 7.46 -11.86
C ASN A 17 -21.17 7.36 -10.86
N PHE A 18 -20.31 6.34 -10.95
CA PHE A 18 -19.14 6.19 -10.10
C PHE A 18 -18.01 7.10 -10.61
N ARG A 19 -17.91 8.29 -10.05
CA ARG A 19 -16.74 9.15 -10.22
C ARG A 19 -15.68 8.77 -9.18
N PHE A 20 -14.39 8.93 -9.46
CA PHE A 20 -13.36 8.85 -8.42
C PHE A 20 -13.40 10.12 -7.54
N PRO A 21 -12.97 10.08 -6.27
CA PRO A 21 -12.77 11.30 -5.50
C PRO A 21 -11.78 12.20 -6.24
N THR A 22 -12.22 13.40 -6.64
CA THR A 22 -11.38 14.43 -7.29
C THR A 22 -10.16 14.78 -6.41
N ALA A 23 -10.26 14.55 -5.09
CA ALA A 23 -9.17 14.67 -4.13
C ALA A 23 -7.96 13.73 -4.39
N LEU A 24 -8.12 12.69 -5.22
CA LEU A 24 -7.05 11.76 -5.61
C LEU A 24 -6.51 12.01 -7.02
N GLY A 25 -6.96 13.07 -7.71
CA GLY A 25 -6.40 13.55 -8.97
C GLY A 25 -6.53 12.60 -10.16
N LEU A 26 -7.45 11.63 -10.12
CA LEU A 26 -7.76 10.80 -11.30
C LEU A 26 -8.65 11.59 -12.25
N PRO A 27 -8.40 11.54 -13.58
CA PRO A 27 -9.23 12.22 -14.56
C PRO A 27 -10.67 11.67 -14.46
N THR A 28 -11.62 12.55 -14.13
CA THR A 28 -13.04 12.21 -13.96
C THR A 28 -13.82 12.24 -15.28
N GLY A 29 -13.15 12.39 -16.43
CA GLY A 29 -13.82 12.65 -17.70
C GLY A 29 -13.12 12.01 -18.89
N GLY A 30 -13.16 10.67 -19.01
CA GLY A 30 -12.77 9.92 -20.22
C GLY A 30 -11.33 10.10 -20.73
N GLU A 31 -10.54 10.99 -20.13
CA GLU A 31 -9.17 11.24 -20.54
C GLU A 31 -8.33 10.01 -20.22
N PRO A 32 -7.49 9.56 -21.18
CA PRO A 32 -6.61 8.43 -20.96
C PRO A 32 -5.69 8.73 -19.78
N ILE A 33 -5.56 7.78 -18.88
CA ILE A 33 -4.63 7.90 -17.76
C ILE A 33 -3.21 7.98 -18.33
N PRO A 34 -2.41 8.99 -17.96
CA PRO A 34 -1.04 9.11 -18.45
C PRO A 34 -0.24 7.83 -18.17
N ALA A 35 0.54 7.36 -19.14
CA ALA A 35 1.30 6.10 -19.03
C ALA A 35 2.18 6.03 -17.77
N TRP A 36 2.76 7.15 -17.33
CA TRP A 36 3.57 7.21 -16.11
C TRP A 36 2.81 6.90 -14.81
N ARG A 37 1.47 7.01 -14.82
CA ARG A 37 0.60 6.63 -13.69
C ARG A 37 0.18 5.17 -13.70
N LEU A 38 0.43 4.46 -14.80
CA LEU A 38 0.11 3.05 -14.94
C LEU A 38 1.33 2.23 -14.50
N VAL A 39 1.08 1.19 -13.70
CA VAL A 39 2.14 0.22 -13.38
C VAL A 39 2.39 -0.60 -14.65
N PRO A 40 3.64 -0.70 -15.12
CA PRO A 40 3.92 -1.41 -16.36
C PRO A 40 3.51 -2.89 -16.30
N TYR A 41 3.00 -3.38 -17.43
CA TYR A 41 2.53 -4.76 -17.55
C TYR A 41 3.65 -5.74 -17.84
N ASP A 42 4.73 -5.28 -18.48
CA ASP A 42 5.90 -6.09 -18.77
C ASP A 42 7.10 -5.62 -17.94
N ILE A 43 7.94 -6.58 -17.54
CA ILE A 43 9.12 -6.28 -16.71
C ILE A 43 10.12 -5.36 -17.41
N ALA A 44 10.21 -5.42 -18.75
CA ALA A 44 11.13 -4.58 -19.53
C ALA A 44 10.80 -3.09 -19.42
N ASP A 45 9.52 -2.75 -19.30
CA ASP A 45 9.06 -1.37 -19.21
C ASP A 45 9.35 -0.74 -17.83
N PHE A 46 9.70 -1.55 -16.82
CA PHE A 46 10.06 -1.03 -15.50
C PHE A 46 11.39 -0.28 -15.49
N ASP A 47 12.30 -0.55 -16.44
CA ASP A 47 13.60 0.12 -16.52
C ASP A 47 13.46 1.63 -16.76
N GLU A 48 12.40 2.03 -17.47
CA GLU A 48 12.07 3.44 -17.70
C GLU A 48 11.16 4.02 -16.60
N TRP A 49 10.29 3.17 -16.03
CA TRP A 49 9.24 3.59 -15.10
C TRP A 49 9.73 3.73 -13.64
N ALA A 50 10.54 2.80 -13.13
CA ALA A 50 10.96 2.78 -11.73
C ALA A 50 12.47 2.63 -11.56
N TYR A 51 12.93 2.97 -10.35
CA TYR A 51 14.33 2.92 -9.94
C TYR A 51 14.41 2.44 -8.50
N VAL A 52 15.26 1.45 -8.22
CA VAL A 52 15.60 1.07 -6.85
C VAL A 52 16.82 1.84 -6.40
N ARG A 53 16.71 2.65 -5.34
CA ARG A 53 17.83 3.43 -4.78
C ARG A 53 18.06 3.16 -3.31
N HIS A 54 19.30 3.34 -2.89
CA HIS A 54 19.69 3.31 -1.49
C HIS A 54 19.29 4.62 -0.79
N ASP A 55 18.49 4.53 0.25
CA ASP A 55 18.19 5.62 1.17
C ASP A 55 19.26 5.67 2.27
N ASN A 56 20.24 6.56 2.08
CA ASN A 56 21.31 6.82 3.04
C ASN A 56 20.79 7.38 4.39
N VAL A 57 19.51 7.75 4.45
CA VAL A 57 18.87 8.35 5.63
C VAL A 57 18.13 7.31 6.47
N ALA A 58 17.93 6.09 5.96
CA ALA A 58 17.16 5.04 6.63
C ALA A 58 17.74 4.66 8.00
N ALA A 59 16.86 4.62 9.02
CA ALA A 59 17.24 4.22 10.38
C ALA A 59 17.52 2.71 10.50
N ASP A 60 16.92 1.90 9.63
CA ASP A 60 17.10 0.46 9.55
C ASP A 60 17.88 0.14 8.26
N PRO A 61 19.17 -0.25 8.36
CA PRO A 61 19.98 -0.58 7.18
C PRO A 61 19.40 -1.68 6.32
N THR A 62 18.63 -2.61 6.92
CA THR A 62 17.96 -3.69 6.16
C THR A 62 16.84 -3.14 5.27
N ARG A 63 16.36 -1.93 5.52
CA ARG A 63 15.27 -1.25 4.81
C ARG A 63 15.73 0.03 4.12
N ALA A 64 17.02 0.15 3.89
CA ALA A 64 17.62 1.31 3.27
C ALA A 64 17.47 1.32 1.74
N LYS A 65 16.48 0.64 1.17
CA LYS A 65 16.21 0.65 -0.27
C LYS A 65 14.77 1.07 -0.52
N SER A 66 14.56 1.87 -1.55
CA SER A 66 13.25 2.41 -1.91
C SER A 66 13.01 2.31 -3.41
N LEU A 67 11.77 2.05 -3.79
CA LEU A 67 11.31 2.11 -5.17
C LEU A 67 10.87 3.55 -5.48
N LEU A 68 11.48 4.15 -6.50
CA LEU A 68 11.28 5.56 -6.87
C LEU A 68 10.87 5.68 -8.34
N TYR A 69 9.96 6.60 -8.63
CA TYR A 69 9.65 7.07 -9.98
C TYR A 69 10.57 8.25 -10.32
N ARG A 70 11.04 8.33 -11.56
CA ARG A 70 11.85 9.45 -12.05
C ARG A 70 11.03 10.30 -13.01
N GLU A 71 10.82 11.55 -12.66
CA GLU A 71 10.18 12.51 -13.55
C GLU A 71 11.12 12.90 -14.70
N LEU A 72 10.61 12.84 -15.93
CA LEU A 72 11.32 13.19 -17.16
C LEU A 72 11.36 14.72 -17.33
N SER A 73 12.09 15.41 -16.45
CA SER A 73 12.37 16.84 -16.55
C SER A 73 13.86 17.10 -16.78
N ALA A 74 14.23 18.35 -17.10
CA ALA A 74 15.63 18.74 -17.29
C ALA A 74 16.51 18.49 -16.03
N ALA A 75 15.91 18.49 -14.84
CA ALA A 75 16.56 18.18 -13.58
C ALA A 75 15.80 17.02 -12.90
N PRO A 76 16.23 15.76 -13.10
CA PRO A 76 15.41 14.60 -12.75
C PRO A 76 15.14 14.54 -11.24
N THR A 77 13.86 14.64 -10.92
CA THR A 77 13.28 14.52 -9.57
C THR A 77 12.82 13.09 -9.33
N PHE A 78 13.07 12.58 -8.12
CA PHE A 78 12.71 11.22 -7.73
C PHE A 78 11.60 11.26 -6.69
N PHE A 79 10.57 10.46 -6.92
CA PHE A 79 9.38 10.39 -6.07
C PHE A 79 9.17 8.96 -5.57
N PRO A 80 8.90 8.74 -4.28
CA PRO A 80 8.54 7.41 -3.79
C PRO A 80 7.31 6.85 -4.53
N VAL A 81 7.43 5.63 -5.05
CA VAL A 81 6.33 4.96 -5.75
C VAL A 81 5.24 4.58 -4.75
N LYS A 82 4.01 4.96 -5.07
CA LYS A 82 2.80 4.48 -4.38
C LYS A 82 1.90 3.78 -5.40
N ILE A 83 1.42 2.60 -5.03
CA ILE A 83 0.59 1.75 -5.88
C ILE A 83 -0.80 1.67 -5.26
N ARG A 84 -1.83 1.64 -6.11
CA ARG A 84 -3.23 1.46 -5.69
C ARG A 84 -3.76 0.11 -6.12
N PHE A 85 -4.32 -0.62 -5.16
CA PHE A 85 -5.01 -1.88 -5.39
C PHE A 85 -6.47 -1.74 -5.01
N GLN A 86 -7.34 -2.30 -5.85
CA GLN A 86 -8.78 -2.37 -5.58
C GLN A 86 -9.17 -3.83 -5.53
N GLY A 87 -10.00 -4.22 -4.57
CA GLY A 87 -10.41 -5.61 -4.42
C GLY A 87 -11.33 -5.81 -3.24
N PHE A 88 -11.75 -7.04 -3.03
CA PHE A 88 -12.61 -7.41 -1.91
C PHE A 88 -11.77 -7.80 -0.70
N VAL A 89 -12.15 -7.33 0.48
CA VAL A 89 -11.45 -7.65 1.72
C VAL A 89 -11.66 -9.13 2.05
N ALA A 90 -10.59 -9.92 2.01
CA ALA A 90 -10.59 -11.29 2.52
C ALA A 90 -10.43 -11.31 4.04
N ALA A 91 -9.45 -10.54 4.54
CA ALA A 91 -9.16 -10.40 5.96
C ALA A 91 -8.54 -9.02 6.23
N ALA A 92 -8.79 -8.47 7.42
CA ALA A 92 -8.24 -7.18 7.81
C ALA A 92 -7.97 -7.11 9.32
N ARG A 93 -6.84 -6.51 9.70
CA ARG A 93 -6.46 -6.15 11.07
C ARG A 93 -5.98 -4.71 11.06
N LEU A 94 -6.95 -3.79 11.19
CA LEU A 94 -6.73 -2.35 10.99
C LEU A 94 -6.78 -1.52 12.27
N ALA A 95 -7.00 -2.15 13.44
CA ALA A 95 -6.96 -1.48 14.74
C ALA A 95 -5.65 -0.72 14.94
N ALA A 96 -5.65 0.38 15.71
CA ALA A 96 -4.49 1.26 15.86
C ALA A 96 -3.22 0.53 16.34
N LEU A 97 -3.39 -0.50 17.17
CA LEU A 97 -2.30 -1.34 17.69
C LEU A 97 -2.04 -2.62 16.87
N GLY A 98 -2.80 -2.81 15.78
CA GLY A 98 -2.68 -3.95 14.89
C GLY A 98 -2.88 -5.28 15.61
N ASN A 99 -1.94 -6.20 15.45
CA ASN A 99 -1.91 -7.50 16.12
C ASN A 99 -1.09 -7.54 17.42
N TRP A 100 -0.74 -6.39 18.01
CA TRP A 100 0.01 -6.36 19.25
C TRP A 100 -0.85 -6.77 20.46
N ASN A 101 -0.33 -7.65 21.31
CA ASN A 101 -1.02 -8.18 22.49
C ASN A 101 -0.59 -7.53 23.81
N GLY A 102 0.22 -6.47 23.77
CA GLY A 102 0.78 -5.81 24.96
C GLY A 102 2.17 -6.31 25.38
N ALA A 103 2.68 -7.42 24.82
CA ALA A 103 4.01 -7.91 25.15
C ALA A 103 5.10 -6.98 24.60
N VAL A 104 5.98 -6.48 25.48
CA VAL A 104 7.05 -5.53 25.14
C VAL A 104 7.95 -6.05 23.99
N GLY A 105 8.27 -7.34 24.00
CA GLY A 105 9.11 -7.96 22.98
C GLY A 105 8.47 -8.06 21.59
N GLU A 106 7.13 -8.00 21.51
CA GLU A 106 6.36 -8.14 20.27
C GLU A 106 6.06 -6.81 19.59
N ALA A 107 6.32 -5.67 20.24
CA ALA A 107 6.09 -4.35 19.67
C ALA A 107 6.83 -4.16 18.31
N LYS A 108 8.04 -4.73 18.18
CA LYS A 108 8.83 -4.67 16.93
C LYS A 108 8.17 -5.39 15.74
N SER A 109 7.29 -6.36 16.00
CA SER A 109 6.62 -7.20 15.00
C SER A 109 5.14 -6.87 14.84
N ALA A 110 4.61 -5.96 15.67
CA ALA A 110 3.23 -5.52 15.57
C ALA A 110 2.96 -4.86 14.22
N ARG A 111 1.88 -5.31 13.59
CA ARG A 111 1.48 -4.92 12.25
C ARG A 111 -0.02 -4.74 12.14
N GLN A 112 -0.40 -3.79 11.29
CA GLN A 112 -1.71 -3.76 10.67
C GLN A 112 -1.59 -4.41 9.30
N ASP A 113 -2.63 -5.13 8.88
CA ASP A 113 -2.62 -5.84 7.60
C ASP A 113 -4.01 -5.93 6.98
N ILE A 114 -4.01 -6.05 5.66
CA ILE A 114 -5.20 -6.30 4.85
C ILE A 114 -4.84 -7.26 3.72
N THR A 115 -5.74 -8.20 3.48
CA THR A 115 -5.66 -9.14 2.36
C THR A 115 -6.82 -8.85 1.42
N LEU A 116 -6.52 -8.53 0.17
CA LEU A 116 -7.51 -8.38 -0.89
C LEU A 116 -7.59 -9.64 -1.73
N ARG A 117 -8.78 -9.98 -2.21
CA ARG A 117 -9.05 -11.10 -3.12
C ARG A 117 -9.89 -10.66 -4.32
N CYS A 118 -9.93 -11.51 -5.33
CA CYS A 118 -10.94 -11.45 -6.38
C CYS A 118 -12.34 -11.63 -5.76
N GLY A 119 -13.34 -11.00 -6.38
CA GLY A 119 -14.74 -11.26 -6.06
C GLY A 119 -15.16 -12.69 -6.42
N ASP A 120 -16.40 -13.04 -6.13
CA ASP A 120 -16.91 -14.40 -6.38
C ASP A 120 -17.34 -14.63 -7.85
N ALA A 121 -17.25 -13.59 -8.70
CA ALA A 121 -17.62 -13.66 -10.10
C ALA A 121 -16.53 -14.36 -10.93
N THR A 122 -16.85 -15.55 -11.44
CA THR A 122 -15.95 -16.40 -12.22
C THR A 122 -15.65 -15.87 -13.63
N GLU A 123 -16.41 -14.87 -14.11
CA GLU A 123 -16.32 -14.37 -15.49
C GLU A 123 -15.28 -13.22 -15.65
N ASP A 124 -14.92 -12.53 -14.56
CA ASP A 124 -14.01 -11.35 -14.56
C ASP A 124 -12.58 -11.68 -14.07
N ASP A 125 -12.17 -12.95 -14.15
CA ASP A 125 -10.86 -13.43 -13.69
C ASP A 125 -9.67 -12.66 -14.31
N GLY A 126 -9.83 -12.15 -15.54
CA GLY A 126 -8.77 -11.47 -16.28
C GLY A 126 -8.28 -10.17 -15.64
N LEU A 127 -9.15 -9.38 -15.00
CA LEU A 127 -8.75 -8.11 -14.39
C LEU A 127 -7.95 -8.32 -13.11
N TRP A 128 -8.36 -9.30 -12.31
CA TRP A 128 -7.61 -9.67 -11.13
C TRP A 128 -6.27 -10.30 -11.51
N GLU A 129 -6.23 -11.12 -12.57
CA GLU A 129 -4.98 -11.68 -13.09
C GLU A 129 -4.00 -10.58 -13.52
N SER A 130 -4.46 -9.54 -14.22
CA SER A 130 -3.63 -8.38 -14.58
C SER A 130 -3.06 -7.67 -13.34
N THR A 131 -3.86 -7.54 -12.27
CA THR A 131 -3.41 -6.97 -11.00
C THR A 131 -2.32 -7.83 -10.35
N MET A 132 -2.53 -9.16 -10.30
CA MET A 132 -1.55 -10.09 -9.74
C MET A 132 -0.25 -10.11 -10.55
N ARG A 133 -0.36 -10.04 -11.89
CA ARG A 133 0.81 -9.96 -12.78
C ARG A 133 1.61 -8.69 -12.54
N ALA A 134 0.94 -7.53 -12.43
CA ALA A 134 1.62 -6.28 -12.09
C ALA A 134 2.31 -6.34 -10.73
N VAL A 135 1.67 -6.95 -9.72
CA VAL A 135 2.27 -7.20 -8.40
C VAL A 135 3.55 -8.04 -8.49
N ASP A 136 3.51 -9.11 -9.27
CA ASP A 136 4.66 -10.00 -9.44
C ASP A 136 5.79 -9.33 -10.22
N ASN A 137 5.48 -8.57 -11.28
CA ASN A 137 6.47 -7.82 -12.04
C ASN A 137 7.19 -6.76 -11.19
N VAL A 138 6.49 -6.06 -10.30
CA VAL A 138 7.12 -5.12 -9.35
C VAL A 138 8.16 -5.85 -8.49
N LYS A 139 7.84 -7.05 -7.99
CA LYS A 139 8.76 -7.84 -7.17
C LYS A 139 9.94 -8.36 -8.00
N ASP A 140 9.66 -8.92 -9.17
CA ASP A 140 10.67 -9.50 -10.06
C ASP A 140 11.65 -8.43 -10.55
N TYR A 141 11.15 -7.23 -10.89
CA TYR A 141 11.99 -6.08 -11.20
C TYR A 141 12.94 -5.74 -10.04
N ILE A 142 12.42 -5.65 -8.80
CA ILE A 142 13.25 -5.37 -7.62
C ILE A 142 14.28 -6.48 -7.38
N TYR A 143 13.91 -7.75 -7.54
CA TYR A 143 14.86 -8.86 -7.41
C TYR A 143 15.97 -8.78 -8.46
N CYS A 144 15.60 -8.49 -9.72
CA CYS A 144 16.51 -8.34 -10.84
C CYS A 144 17.53 -7.21 -10.58
N VAL A 145 17.04 -6.00 -10.26
CA VAL A 145 17.89 -4.82 -9.99
C VAL A 145 18.84 -5.05 -8.81
N LEU A 146 18.43 -5.84 -7.82
CA LEU A 146 19.25 -6.12 -6.64
C LEU A 146 20.13 -7.36 -6.76
N GLY A 147 20.14 -8.03 -7.92
CA GLY A 147 20.89 -9.28 -8.13
C GLY A 147 20.47 -10.41 -7.20
N ALA A 148 19.26 -10.34 -6.64
CA ALA A 148 18.72 -11.36 -5.77
C ALA A 148 18.07 -12.45 -6.63
N PRO A 149 18.14 -13.73 -6.22
CA PRO A 149 17.38 -14.75 -6.90
C PRO A 149 15.90 -14.40 -6.83
N SER A 150 15.22 -14.28 -7.97
CA SER A 150 13.76 -14.24 -7.96
C SER A 150 13.30 -15.53 -7.29
N LYS A 151 12.29 -15.45 -6.42
CA LYS A 151 11.76 -16.64 -5.76
C LYS A 151 11.05 -17.59 -6.75
N GLY A 152 11.09 -17.28 -8.04
CA GLY A 152 10.31 -17.87 -9.10
C GLY A 152 8.81 -17.67 -8.86
N ARG A 153 8.03 -17.70 -9.94
CA ARG A 153 6.58 -17.94 -9.85
C ARG A 153 6.25 -19.29 -9.18
N ALA A 154 7.24 -20.17 -9.04
CA ALA A 154 7.08 -21.54 -8.58
C ALA A 154 6.91 -21.73 -7.05
N GLY A 155 7.11 -20.69 -6.23
CA GLY A 155 7.09 -20.82 -4.76
C GLY A 155 6.00 -20.04 -4.04
N VAL A 156 5.38 -19.05 -4.69
CA VAL A 156 4.17 -18.41 -4.16
C VAL A 156 3.03 -19.27 -4.67
N SER A 157 2.31 -19.90 -3.74
CA SER A 157 1.09 -20.63 -4.07
C SER A 157 0.15 -19.70 -4.84
N HIS A 158 0.19 -19.74 -6.18
CA HIS A 158 -0.75 -19.04 -7.05
C HIS A 158 -2.20 -19.40 -6.73
N LEU A 159 -2.41 -20.45 -5.92
CA LEU A 159 -3.70 -20.84 -5.37
C LEU A 159 -4.35 -19.72 -4.58
N ASP A 160 -3.57 -18.90 -3.86
CA ASP A 160 -4.17 -17.95 -2.92
C ASP A 160 -4.61 -16.62 -3.54
N ARG A 161 -4.43 -16.39 -4.86
CA ARG A 161 -4.91 -15.23 -5.66
C ARG A 161 -5.25 -13.96 -4.85
N THR A 162 -4.34 -13.52 -3.98
CA THR A 162 -4.59 -12.45 -3.01
C THR A 162 -3.45 -11.44 -3.00
N VAL A 163 -3.81 -10.18 -2.76
CA VAL A 163 -2.86 -9.11 -2.51
C VAL A 163 -2.79 -8.88 -1.01
N PHE A 164 -1.65 -9.21 -0.41
CA PHE A 164 -1.37 -8.95 1.00
C PHE A 164 -0.58 -7.65 1.17
N ALA A 165 -1.13 -6.72 1.96
CA ALA A 165 -0.47 -5.49 2.35
C ALA A 165 -0.41 -5.39 3.88
N GLN A 166 0.71 -4.91 4.41
CA GLN A 166 0.93 -4.80 5.86
C GLN A 166 1.73 -3.54 6.18
N ARG A 167 1.58 -2.98 7.36
CA ARG A 167 2.44 -1.89 7.86
C ARG A 167 2.83 -2.15 9.30
N ARG A 168 4.01 -1.68 9.71
CA ARG A 168 4.39 -1.70 11.13
C ARG A 168 3.56 -0.67 11.90
N VAL A 169 3.15 -1.06 13.10
CA VAL A 169 2.44 -0.18 14.04
C VAL A 169 3.43 0.74 14.73
N PHE A 170 4.50 0.16 15.29
CA PHE A 170 5.47 0.90 16.08
C PHE A 170 6.73 1.25 15.28
N THR A 171 7.24 2.45 15.53
CA THR A 171 8.56 2.92 15.11
C THR A 171 9.48 2.93 16.32
N LYS A 172 10.71 2.44 16.13
CA LYS A 172 11.72 2.44 17.19
C LYS A 172 12.14 3.87 17.53
N VAL A 173 12.17 4.21 18.81
CA VAL A 173 12.69 5.47 19.32
C VAL A 173 14.22 5.39 19.32
N CYS A 174 14.87 6.13 18.43
CA CYS A 174 16.33 6.21 18.41
C CYS A 174 16.81 7.14 19.53
N VAL A 175 17.35 6.55 20.59
CA VAL A 175 17.89 7.26 21.76
C VAL A 175 19.37 7.67 21.60
N SER A 176 20.03 7.36 20.49
CA SER A 176 21.48 7.55 20.41
C SER A 176 21.88 8.96 19.97
N SER A 177 22.63 9.65 20.82
CA SER A 177 23.50 10.79 20.45
C SER A 177 24.74 10.36 19.66
N ALA A 178 25.01 9.06 19.56
CA ALA A 178 26.14 8.47 18.83
C ALA A 178 25.82 8.08 17.38
N CYS A 179 24.61 8.36 16.88
CA CYS A 179 24.40 8.48 15.44
C CYS A 179 25.13 9.74 14.96
N ARG A 180 26.47 9.65 14.87
CA ARG A 180 27.31 10.71 14.32
C ARG A 180 26.77 11.05 12.93
N PRO A 181 26.38 12.30 12.65
CA PRO A 181 25.91 12.70 11.35
C PRO A 181 27.12 12.72 10.41
N LEU A 182 27.35 11.62 9.70
CA LEU A 182 28.44 11.54 8.71
C LEU A 182 28.09 12.23 7.39
N LEU A 183 26.89 12.78 7.21
CA LEU A 183 26.52 13.50 5.98
C LEU A 183 25.77 14.80 6.28
N ARG A 184 26.32 15.89 5.76
CA ARG A 184 25.87 17.29 5.82
C ARG A 184 24.58 17.51 4.99
N SER A 185 23.50 16.79 5.29
CA SER A 185 22.18 17.16 4.78
C SER A 185 21.50 18.05 5.80
N THR A 186 21.24 19.30 5.43
CA THR A 186 20.64 20.37 6.23
C THR A 186 19.14 20.19 6.50
N GLN A 187 18.55 19.03 6.18
CA GLN A 187 17.21 18.71 6.63
C GLN A 187 17.21 18.30 8.10
N VAL A 188 16.57 19.13 8.91
CA VAL A 188 16.37 19.00 10.36
C VAL A 188 15.82 17.61 10.69
N ARG A 189 16.71 16.68 11.04
CA ARG A 189 16.34 15.41 11.67
C ARG A 189 15.86 15.73 13.09
N SER A 190 14.58 16.01 13.22
CA SER A 190 13.90 15.94 14.52
C SER A 190 14.20 14.56 15.10
N THR A 191 14.91 14.51 16.23
CA THR A 191 15.17 13.23 16.89
C THR A 191 13.82 12.63 17.32
N ASN A 192 13.54 11.39 16.88
CA ASN A 192 12.26 10.71 17.15
C ASN A 192 11.86 10.65 18.64
N ARG A 193 12.79 10.92 19.57
CA ARG A 193 12.53 11.03 21.00
C ARG A 193 11.37 11.98 21.31
N ASN A 194 11.31 13.12 20.64
CA ASN A 194 10.31 14.16 20.93
C ASN A 194 9.06 14.06 20.06
N LEU A 195 8.98 13.07 19.15
CA LEU A 195 7.75 12.88 18.39
C LEU A 195 6.63 12.45 19.35
N PRO A 196 5.49 13.15 19.35
CA PRO A 196 4.33 12.69 20.10
C PRO A 196 3.83 11.36 19.52
N SER A 197 3.20 10.55 20.37
CA SER A 197 2.45 9.40 19.87
C SER A 197 1.31 9.89 18.99
N ALA A 198 1.08 9.23 17.87
CA ALA A 198 -0.04 9.50 16.99
C ALA A 198 -1.35 8.88 17.50
N LEU A 199 -1.32 8.07 18.57
CA LEU A 199 -2.51 7.50 19.18
C LEU A 199 -3.44 8.59 19.73
N ARG A 200 -4.74 8.41 19.54
CA ARG A 200 -5.80 9.24 20.11
C ARG A 200 -6.41 8.59 21.34
N GLU A 201 -7.20 9.36 22.08
CA GLU A 201 -8.10 8.82 23.09
C GLU A 201 -9.01 7.75 22.45
N GLY A 202 -9.03 6.55 23.05
CA GLY A 202 -9.74 5.38 22.52
C GLY A 202 -8.91 4.42 21.66
N ASP A 203 -7.75 4.82 21.12
CA ASP A 203 -6.89 3.90 20.37
C ASP A 203 -6.17 2.89 21.31
N ASP A 204 -5.94 3.28 22.57
CA ASP A 204 -5.36 2.47 23.64
C ASP A 204 -6.12 2.69 24.95
N PRO A 205 -7.33 2.12 25.11
CA PRO A 205 -8.20 2.38 26.26
C PRO A 205 -7.62 1.87 27.59
N HIS A 206 -6.66 0.95 27.54
CA HIS A 206 -6.03 0.35 28.72
C HIS A 206 -4.65 0.94 29.04
N GLY A 207 -4.15 1.88 28.24
CA GLY A 207 -2.83 2.49 28.42
C GLY A 207 -1.67 1.50 28.25
N ILE A 208 -1.87 0.37 27.57
CA ILE A 208 -0.84 -0.68 27.47
C ILE A 208 0.38 -0.20 26.68
N CYS A 209 0.23 0.78 25.78
CA CYS A 209 1.35 1.36 25.03
C CYS A 209 2.35 2.10 25.91
N GLU A 210 1.98 2.52 27.13
CA GLU A 210 2.90 3.20 28.05
C GLU A 210 4.12 2.32 28.36
N ALA A 211 3.93 1.01 28.48
CA ALA A 211 4.99 0.04 28.76
C ALA A 211 6.09 0.00 27.69
N VAL A 212 5.79 0.40 26.45
CA VAL A 212 6.75 0.40 25.32
C VAL A 212 7.12 1.80 24.84
N ALA A 213 6.47 2.86 25.33
CA ALA A 213 6.58 4.23 24.83
C ALA A 213 8.02 4.81 24.83
N LYS A 214 8.88 4.28 25.70
CA LYS A 214 10.31 4.65 25.78
C LYS A 214 11.10 4.20 24.56
N ASP A 215 10.82 3.00 24.06
CA ASP A 215 11.59 2.33 23.01
C ASP A 215 10.84 2.27 21.67
N TRP A 216 9.51 2.37 21.71
CA TRP A 216 8.60 2.19 20.58
C TRP A 216 7.46 3.20 20.66
N LYS A 217 7.19 3.87 19.54
CA LYS A 217 6.09 4.83 19.44
C LYS A 217 5.30 4.59 18.17
N VAL A 218 3.99 4.79 18.25
CA VAL A 218 3.15 4.89 17.06
C VAL A 218 3.32 6.30 16.51
N THR A 219 4.03 6.45 15.39
CA THR A 219 4.38 7.75 14.81
C THR A 219 3.39 8.23 13.75
N SER A 220 2.56 7.32 13.24
CA SER A 220 1.50 7.63 12.29
C SER A 220 0.34 6.66 12.46
N ARG A 221 -0.89 7.14 12.19
CA ARG A 221 -2.08 6.30 12.13
C ARG A 221 -2.31 5.85 10.68
N LEU A 222 -2.98 4.72 10.51
CA LEU A 222 -3.50 4.33 9.21
C LEU A 222 -4.68 5.24 8.84
N SER A 223 -4.63 5.84 7.65
CA SER A 223 -5.73 6.64 7.14
C SER A 223 -6.82 5.71 6.61
N ILE A 224 -7.97 5.70 7.28
CA ILE A 224 -9.14 4.90 6.87
C ILE A 224 -10.27 5.87 6.56
N GLY A 225 -10.87 5.72 5.39
CA GLY A 225 -12.00 6.54 4.96
C GLY A 225 -13.05 5.69 4.25
N ARG A 226 -14.23 6.27 4.08
CA ARG A 226 -15.32 5.73 3.25
C ARG A 226 -15.80 6.79 2.28
N LEU A 227 -16.25 6.37 1.11
CA LEU A 227 -16.95 7.26 0.20
C LEU A 227 -18.33 7.58 0.81
N ALA A 228 -18.64 8.86 1.03
CA ALA A 228 -19.95 9.25 1.48
C ALA A 228 -20.95 9.11 0.33
N PRO A 229 -22.11 8.46 0.54
CA PRO A 229 -23.20 8.50 -0.42
C PRO A 229 -23.76 9.93 -0.43
N SER A 230 -23.23 10.78 -1.30
CA SER A 230 -23.80 12.11 -1.54
C SER A 230 -24.83 11.99 -2.65
N MET A 231 -26.02 12.55 -2.44
CA MET A 231 -27.01 12.75 -3.52
C MET A 231 -26.59 13.83 -4.51
N VAL A 232 -25.53 14.59 -4.19
CA VAL A 232 -25.00 15.69 -5.00
C VAL A 232 -23.53 15.37 -5.25
N ASP A 233 -23.23 14.75 -6.40
CA ASP A 233 -21.97 14.53 -7.18
C ASP A 233 -20.54 14.66 -6.58
N ASP A 234 -20.35 14.97 -5.30
CA ASP A 234 -19.07 15.48 -4.78
C ASP A 234 -18.07 14.40 -4.32
N ASN A 235 -18.42 13.10 -4.36
CA ASN A 235 -17.52 12.01 -3.94
C ASN A 235 -16.71 12.29 -2.68
N ARG A 236 -17.37 12.83 -1.66
CA ARG A 236 -16.67 13.24 -0.45
C ARG A 236 -16.21 12.01 0.31
N THR A 237 -14.91 11.96 0.60
CA THR A 237 -14.37 10.95 1.52
C THR A 237 -14.60 11.40 2.95
N VAL A 238 -15.16 10.51 3.77
CA VAL A 238 -15.35 10.72 5.22
C VAL A 238 -14.40 9.78 5.96
N VAL A 239 -13.63 10.33 6.89
CA VAL A 239 -12.76 9.53 7.78
C VAL A 239 -13.65 8.61 8.63
N CYS A 240 -13.29 7.33 8.71
CA CYS A 240 -14.02 6.36 9.53
C CYS A 240 -13.08 5.56 10.42
N ASP A 241 -13.67 4.89 11.40
CA ASP A 241 -12.94 3.98 12.29
C ASP A 241 -12.59 2.66 11.55
N HIS A 242 -11.57 1.97 12.04
CA HIS A 242 -11.13 0.69 11.51
C HIS A 242 -12.23 -0.39 11.52
N THR A 243 -13.20 -0.32 12.43
CA THR A 243 -14.35 -1.25 12.46
C THR A 243 -15.33 -1.07 11.31
N ALA A 244 -15.20 0.01 10.53
CA ALA A 244 -16.05 0.25 9.37
C ALA A 244 -15.70 -0.65 8.17
N VAL A 245 -14.50 -1.24 8.15
CA VAL A 245 -14.04 -2.14 7.08
C VAL A 245 -14.20 -3.59 7.54
N LYS A 246 -14.97 -4.37 6.78
CA LYS A 246 -15.32 -5.76 7.07
C LYS A 246 -14.88 -6.69 5.94
N THR A 247 -14.82 -7.98 6.23
CA THR A 247 -14.66 -9.01 5.20
C THR A 247 -15.79 -8.92 4.19
N GLY A 248 -15.46 -8.99 2.89
CA GLY A 248 -16.38 -8.85 1.78
C GLY A 248 -16.54 -7.41 1.27
N ASP A 249 -16.08 -6.41 2.02
CA ASP A 249 -16.14 -5.02 1.55
C ASP A 249 -15.27 -4.83 0.32
N PHE A 250 -15.73 -3.99 -0.60
CA PHE A 250 -14.93 -3.57 -1.75
C PHE A 250 -14.18 -2.27 -1.39
N VAL A 251 -12.86 -2.33 -1.47
CA VAL A 251 -11.97 -1.25 -1.01
C VAL A 251 -10.97 -0.86 -2.08
N ASP A 252 -10.47 0.36 -1.97
CA ASP A 252 -9.26 0.84 -2.62
C ASP A 252 -8.20 1.08 -1.55
N ILE A 253 -7.02 0.47 -1.70
CA ILE A 253 -5.90 0.63 -0.79
C ILE A 253 -4.73 1.29 -1.53
N GLY A 254 -4.09 2.23 -0.86
CA GLY A 254 -2.79 2.73 -1.28
C GLY A 254 -1.70 2.01 -0.51
N VAL A 255 -0.64 1.63 -1.23
CA VAL A 255 0.54 1.03 -0.65
C VAL A 255 1.81 1.73 -1.13
N SER A 256 2.85 1.72 -0.31
CA SER A 256 4.23 1.94 -0.74
C SER A 256 4.96 0.60 -0.84
N VAL A 257 6.12 0.56 -1.49
CA VAL A 257 6.92 -0.66 -1.62
C VAL A 257 8.07 -0.64 -0.63
N GLU A 258 8.04 -1.58 0.30
CA GLU A 258 9.09 -1.78 1.30
C GLU A 258 10.03 -2.91 0.86
N ILE A 259 11.31 -2.57 0.69
CA ILE A 259 12.35 -3.50 0.25
C ILE A 259 13.23 -3.83 1.44
N VAL A 260 13.22 -5.09 1.87
CA VAL A 260 14.04 -5.60 2.97
C VAL A 260 15.17 -6.45 2.40
N THR A 261 16.41 -6.11 2.71
CA THR A 261 17.59 -6.86 2.28
C THR A 261 18.33 -7.45 3.46
N PHE A 262 18.59 -8.76 3.39
CA PHE A 262 19.38 -9.54 4.32
C PHE A 262 20.58 -10.13 3.60
N GLY A 263 21.68 -10.36 4.32
CA GLY A 263 22.84 -11.05 3.76
C GLY A 263 24.15 -10.60 4.40
N ARG A 264 25.15 -11.47 4.34
CA ARG A 264 26.55 -11.13 4.62
C ARG A 264 27.21 -10.68 3.32
N PHE A 265 28.34 -9.98 3.41
CA PHE A 265 29.05 -9.42 2.25
C PHE A 265 29.40 -10.46 1.16
N ASP A 266 29.53 -11.75 1.52
CA ASP A 266 29.99 -12.81 0.62
C ASP A 266 28.87 -13.72 0.06
N GLU A 267 27.62 -13.52 0.48
CA GLU A 267 26.46 -14.33 0.04
C GLU A 267 25.52 -13.52 -0.86
N LYS A 268 24.81 -14.19 -1.77
CA LYS A 268 23.76 -13.52 -2.56
C LYS A 268 22.74 -12.89 -1.61
N PRO A 269 22.39 -11.60 -1.78
CA PRO A 269 21.48 -10.94 -0.87
C PRO A 269 20.11 -11.62 -0.94
N ARG A 270 19.56 -11.94 0.23
CA ARG A 270 18.15 -12.31 0.34
C ARG A 270 17.34 -11.03 0.37
N VAL A 271 16.44 -10.87 -0.58
CA VAL A 271 15.53 -9.73 -0.65
C VAL A 271 14.12 -10.21 -0.35
N ASP A 272 13.39 -9.47 0.48
CA ASP A 272 11.98 -9.63 0.73
C ASP A 272 11.28 -8.30 0.37
N VAL A 273 10.27 -8.37 -0.50
CA VAL A 273 9.48 -7.21 -0.93
C VAL A 273 8.10 -7.27 -0.27
N HIS A 274 7.73 -6.18 0.40
CA HIS A 274 6.43 -6.04 1.05
C HIS A 274 5.69 -4.82 0.52
N PHE A 275 4.36 -4.92 0.43
CA PHE A 275 3.50 -3.76 0.19
C PHE A 275 3.13 -3.14 1.53
N CYS A 276 3.66 -1.95 1.79
CA CYS A 276 3.44 -1.21 3.01
C CYS A 276 2.11 -0.45 2.92
N LEU A 277 1.14 -0.81 3.76
CA LEU A 277 -0.20 -0.22 3.74
C LEU A 277 -0.16 1.27 4.16
N GLU A 278 -0.69 2.17 3.33
CA GLU A 278 -0.69 3.62 3.58
C GLU A 278 -2.08 4.15 3.94
N HIS A 279 -3.10 3.72 3.19
CA HIS A 279 -4.49 4.08 3.42
C HIS A 279 -5.45 2.99 2.94
N VAL A 280 -6.67 3.02 3.49
CA VAL A 280 -7.79 2.17 3.08
C VAL A 280 -9.01 3.05 2.83
N LEU A 281 -9.60 2.95 1.66
CA LEU A 281 -10.82 3.65 1.27
C LEU A 281 -11.93 2.62 1.01
N LEU A 282 -12.94 2.60 1.87
CA LEU A 282 -14.15 1.82 1.66
C LEU A 282 -14.98 2.42 0.52
N LEU A 283 -15.06 1.67 -0.58
CA LEU A 283 -15.84 2.06 -1.76
C LEU A 283 -17.26 1.53 -1.67
N ARG A 284 -17.43 0.27 -1.23
CA ARG A 284 -18.73 -0.36 -1.05
C ARG A 284 -18.69 -1.35 0.11
N SER A 285 -19.69 -1.28 0.98
CA SER A 285 -19.82 -2.26 2.06
C SER A 285 -20.56 -3.51 1.59
N ALA A 286 -20.14 -4.67 2.10
CA ALA A 286 -20.79 -5.97 1.87
C ALA A 286 -22.20 -6.03 2.46
N ASP A 287 -22.47 -5.30 3.55
CA ASP A 287 -23.77 -5.30 4.24
C ASP A 287 -24.85 -4.53 3.48
N VAL A 288 -24.45 -3.71 2.50
CA VAL A 288 -25.40 -3.06 1.60
C VAL A 288 -25.86 -4.14 0.63
N GLU A 289 -26.87 -4.91 1.05
CA GLU A 289 -27.57 -5.87 0.20
C GLU A 289 -27.78 -5.22 -1.16
N VAL A 290 -27.39 -5.98 -2.19
CA VAL A 290 -27.52 -5.62 -3.60
C VAL A 290 -28.98 -5.23 -3.85
N CYS A 291 -29.31 -3.94 -3.73
CA CYS A 291 -30.38 -3.33 -4.51
C CYS A 291 -29.93 -3.51 -5.96
N GLN A 292 -30.35 -4.65 -6.51
CA GLN A 292 -30.40 -5.01 -7.91
C GLN A 292 -29.53 -4.11 -8.81
N ILE A 293 -28.26 -4.51 -8.99
CA ILE A 293 -27.60 -4.22 -10.27
C ILE A 293 -28.27 -5.15 -11.28
N THR A 294 -29.49 -4.80 -11.66
CA THR A 294 -30.14 -5.35 -12.84
C THR A 294 -29.29 -4.85 -14.00
N HIS A 295 -28.63 -5.78 -14.68
CA HIS A 295 -27.94 -5.54 -15.93
C HIS A 295 -28.82 -4.69 -16.87
N PHE A 296 -28.54 -3.39 -16.97
CA PHE A 296 -28.95 -2.59 -18.12
C PHE A 296 -27.89 -2.77 -19.20
N LEU A 297 -27.90 -3.96 -19.82
CA LEU A 297 -27.30 -4.17 -21.13
C LEU A 297 -28.26 -3.55 -22.15
N HIS A 298 -28.08 -2.26 -22.45
CA HIS A 298 -28.56 -1.71 -23.70
C HIS A 298 -27.57 -2.10 -24.78
N ILE A 299 -27.96 -3.07 -25.61
CA ILE A 299 -27.30 -3.39 -26.87
C ILE A 299 -27.76 -2.32 -27.87
N HIS A 300 -26.81 -1.55 -28.41
CA HIS A 300 -26.94 -0.89 -29.70
C HIS A 300 -25.90 -1.46 -30.65
#